data_AF-A0A0N4XNS6-F1
#
_entry.id   AF-A0A0N4XNS6-F1
#
_cell.length_a   1.000
_cell.length_b   1.000
_cell.length_c   1.000
_cell.angle_alpha   90.00
_cell.angle_beta   90.00
_cell.angle_gamma   90.00
#
_symmetry.space_group_name_H-M   'P 1'
#
loop_
_entity.id
_entity.type
_entity.pdbx_description
1 polymer ?
#
loop_
_entity_poly.entity_id
_entity_poly.type
_entity_poly.pdbx_seq_one_letter_code
_entity_poly.pdbx_strand_id
1 'polypeptide(L)'
;MRPYLGALLQALLPKLRNEMKHVDVTVHVLHAISELCVVGGAEIVRNIDPLFQKLTQLINDSSSLQRREAALRTIGRIARSTAYVVDPYKDYPNLLDDLLRLLKTEMSSRMRRQAIKTLGILGALDPYTHK
;
A
#
# COMPACT_ATOMS: atom_id res chain seq x y z
N MET A 1 11.94 -10.73 19.78
CA MET A 1 10.51 -10.67 19.39
C MET A 1 10.27 -10.85 17.88
N ARG A 2 10.92 -11.83 17.22
CA ARG A 2 10.76 -12.08 15.77
C ARG A 2 9.95 -13.34 15.34
N PRO A 3 9.60 -14.33 16.19
CA PRO A 3 9.08 -15.60 15.67
C PRO A 3 7.60 -15.58 15.26
N TYR A 4 6.79 -14.64 15.75
CA TYR A 4 5.33 -14.64 15.49
C TYR A 4 4.90 -13.78 14.30
N LEU A 5 5.82 -13.01 13.73
CA LEU A 5 5.46 -12.02 12.71
C LEU A 5 4.99 -12.67 11.40
N GLY A 6 5.65 -13.76 10.98
CA GLY A 6 5.22 -14.53 9.82
C GLY A 6 3.82 -15.14 10.02
N ALA A 7 3.55 -15.70 11.21
CA ALA A 7 2.24 -16.28 11.54
C ALA A 7 1.13 -15.21 11.57
N LEU A 8 1.41 -14.02 12.12
CA LEU A 8 0.47 -12.89 12.12
C LEU A 8 0.18 -12.41 10.69
N LEU A 9 1.20 -12.29 9.85
CA LEU A 9 1.02 -11.90 8.45
C LEU A 9 0.16 -12.93 7.69
N GLN A 10 0.48 -14.21 7.85
CA GLN A 10 -0.28 -15.30 7.23
C GLN A 10 -1.72 -15.39 7.73
N ALA A 11 -2.01 -14.95 8.96
CA ALA A 11 -3.38 -14.87 9.47
C ALA A 11 -4.16 -13.66 8.91
N LEU A 12 -3.47 -12.55 8.61
CA LEU A 12 -4.09 -11.30 8.15
C LEU A 12 -4.27 -11.25 6.62
N LEU A 13 -3.37 -11.85 5.84
CA LEU A 13 -3.46 -11.86 4.37
C LEU A 13 -4.76 -12.49 3.84
N PRO A 14 -5.26 -13.64 4.34
CA PRO A 14 -6.52 -14.22 3.90
C PRO A 14 -7.73 -13.31 4.21
N LYS A 15 -7.67 -12.57 5.33
CA LYS A 15 -8.71 -11.59 5.70
C LYS A 15 -8.73 -10.39 4.76
N LEU A 16 -7.60 -10.05 4.15
CA LEU A 16 -7.53 -9.01 3.11
C LEU A 16 -8.06 -9.52 1.76
N ARG A 17 -7.88 -10.82 1.47
CA ARG A 17 -8.30 -11.45 0.20
C ARG A 17 -9.81 -11.71 0.14
N ASN A 18 -10.40 -12.17 1.24
CA ASN A 18 -11.85 -12.30 1.34
C ASN A 18 -12.47 -10.91 1.41
N GLU A 19 -13.48 -10.64 0.56
CA GLU A 19 -14.21 -9.37 0.59
C GLU A 19 -14.83 -9.14 1.96
N MET A 20 -14.19 -8.28 2.75
CA MET A 20 -14.67 -7.91 4.06
C MET A 20 -15.86 -6.95 3.87
N LYS A 21 -17.06 -7.44 4.19
CA LYS A 21 -18.31 -6.67 4.13
C LYS A 21 -18.23 -5.36 4.95
N HIS A 22 -17.41 -5.33 5.99
CA HIS A 22 -17.24 -4.18 6.88
C HIS A 22 -15.98 -3.37 6.54
N VAL A 23 -16.18 -2.10 6.19
CA VAL A 23 -15.13 -1.12 5.88
C VAL A 23 -14.11 -1.01 7.01
N ASP A 24 -14.58 -0.90 8.25
CA ASP A 24 -13.72 -0.63 9.42
C ASP A 24 -12.74 -1.77 9.69
N VAL A 25 -13.17 -3.02 9.50
CA VAL A 25 -12.30 -4.18 9.74
C VAL A 25 -11.16 -4.20 8.71
N THR A 26 -11.45 -3.91 7.44
CA THR A 26 -10.42 -3.77 6.41
C THR A 26 -9.40 -2.69 6.76
N VAL A 27 -9.88 -1.52 7.23
CA VAL A 27 -9.01 -0.41 7.63
C VAL A 27 -8.11 -0.79 8.80
N HIS A 28 -8.65 -1.45 9.83
CA HIS A 28 -7.85 -1.89 10.98
C HIS A 28 -6.84 -2.99 10.61
N VAL A 29 -7.21 -3.92 9.71
CA VAL A 29 -6.28 -4.94 9.19
C VAL A 29 -5.15 -4.28 8.40
N LEU A 30 -5.45 -3.32 7.52
CA LEU A 30 -4.44 -2.55 6.79
C LEU A 30 -3.50 -1.79 7.74
N HIS A 31 -4.05 -1.16 8.77
CA HIS A 31 -3.25 -0.50 9.80
C HIS A 31 -2.33 -1.50 10.52
N ALA A 32 -2.84 -2.65 10.95
CA ALA A 32 -2.03 -3.69 11.57
C ALA A 32 -0.90 -4.16 10.65
N ILE A 33 -1.18 -4.43 9.39
CA ILE A 33 -0.15 -4.81 8.40
C ILE A 33 0.87 -3.68 8.23
N SER A 34 0.44 -2.42 8.19
CA SER A 34 1.33 -1.27 8.03
C SER A 34 2.33 -1.12 9.19
N GLU A 35 1.90 -1.46 10.41
CA GLU A 35 2.78 -1.47 11.60
C GLU A 35 3.68 -2.70 11.61
N LEU A 36 3.18 -3.87 11.18
CA LEU A 36 4.00 -5.08 10.98
C LEU A 36 5.11 -4.87 9.95
N CYS A 37 4.90 -4.02 8.93
CA CYS A 37 5.92 -3.70 7.94
C CYS A 37 7.17 -3.07 8.55
N VAL A 38 7.02 -2.27 9.60
CA VAL A 38 8.13 -1.56 10.28
C VAL A 38 9.06 -2.54 11.00
N VAL A 39 8.52 -3.65 11.50
CA VAL A 39 9.26 -4.64 12.30
C VAL A 39 9.57 -5.93 11.51
N GLY A 40 8.87 -6.16 10.40
CA GLY A 40 8.79 -7.45 9.74
C GLY A 40 9.83 -7.76 8.67
N GLY A 41 10.53 -6.74 8.15
CA GLY A 41 11.67 -6.87 7.23
C GLY A 41 11.52 -8.01 6.20
N ALA A 42 12.33 -9.06 6.34
CA ALA A 42 12.40 -10.19 5.41
C ALA A 42 11.09 -10.97 5.20
N GLU A 43 10.25 -11.12 6.23
CA GLU A 43 8.95 -11.82 6.11
C GLU A 43 7.96 -11.03 5.24
N ILE A 44 8.06 -9.70 5.28
CA ILE A 44 7.24 -8.79 4.47
C ILE A 44 7.71 -8.85 3.02
N VAL A 45 9.02 -8.83 2.79
CA VAL A 45 9.60 -8.93 1.44
C VAL A 45 9.15 -10.20 0.73
N ARG A 46 9.10 -11.35 1.41
CA ARG A 46 8.60 -12.61 0.83
C ARG A 46 7.14 -12.57 0.39
N ASN A 47 6.34 -11.70 0.98
CA ASN A 47 4.89 -11.58 0.72
C ASN A 47 4.54 -10.24 0.07
N ILE A 48 5.53 -9.53 -0.47
CA ILE A 48 5.35 -8.17 -0.95
C ILE A 48 4.43 -8.14 -2.18
N ASP A 49 4.65 -9.03 -3.15
CA ASP A 49 3.88 -9.07 -4.40
C ASP A 49 2.37 -9.26 -4.18
N PRO A 50 1.89 -10.32 -3.48
CA PRO A 50 0.45 -10.51 -3.28
C PRO A 50 -0.18 -9.38 -2.44
N LEU A 51 0.58 -8.80 -1.51
CA LEU A 51 0.11 -7.69 -0.69
C LEU A 51 -0.01 -6.41 -1.53
N PHE A 52 1.02 -6.09 -2.31
CA PHE A 52 1.09 -4.89 -3.12
C PHE A 52 0.03 -4.90 -4.23
N GLN A 53 -0.19 -6.05 -4.89
CA GLN A 53 -1.26 -6.24 -5.86
C GLN A 53 -2.66 -5.99 -5.26
N LYS A 54 -2.91 -6.40 -4.02
CA LYS A 54 -4.20 -6.12 -3.37
C LYS A 54 -4.32 -4.65 -2.96
N LEU A 55 -3.23 -4.01 -2.54
CA LEU A 55 -3.22 -2.60 -2.17
C LEU A 55 -3.46 -1.68 -3.37
N THR A 56 -2.89 -1.98 -4.54
CA THR A 56 -3.15 -1.20 -5.77
C THR A 56 -4.62 -1.27 -6.18
N GLN A 57 -5.25 -2.44 -6.05
CA GLN A 57 -6.70 -2.57 -6.24
C GLN A 57 -7.50 -1.72 -5.24
N LEU A 58 -7.11 -1.73 -3.95
CA LEU A 58 -7.81 -0.98 -2.89
C LEU A 58 -7.65 0.54 -3.00
N ILE A 59 -6.59 1.04 -3.62
CA ILE A 59 -6.42 2.48 -3.89
C ILE A 59 -7.42 2.97 -4.93
N ASN A 60 -7.80 2.12 -5.88
CA ASN A 60 -8.74 2.44 -6.94
C ASN A 60 -10.21 2.16 -6.55
N ASP A 61 -10.46 1.57 -5.38
CA ASP A 61 -11.79 1.30 -4.86
C ASP A 61 -12.51 2.62 -4.50
N SER A 62 -13.57 2.95 -5.25
CA SER A 62 -14.38 4.15 -5.02
C SER A 62 -15.36 4.04 -3.86
N SER A 63 -15.50 2.86 -3.25
CA SER A 63 -16.54 2.60 -2.23
C SER A 63 -16.27 3.25 -0.87
N SER A 64 -15.00 3.48 -0.50
CA SER A 64 -14.64 4.05 0.79
C SER A 64 -13.35 4.85 0.75
N LEU A 65 -13.45 6.14 1.12
CA LEU A 65 -12.29 7.01 1.30
C LEU A 65 -11.34 6.50 2.38
N GLN A 66 -11.86 5.94 3.49
CA GLN A 66 -11.01 5.42 4.57
C GLN A 66 -10.19 4.21 4.11
N ARG A 67 -10.77 3.31 3.29
CA ARG A 67 -10.03 2.16 2.74
C ARG A 67 -8.90 2.61 1.83
N ARG A 68 -9.18 3.54 0.90
CA ARG A 68 -8.16 4.07 0.00
C ARG A 68 -7.02 4.73 0.78
N GLU A 69 -7.36 5.53 1.78
CA GLU A 69 -6.34 6.20 2.61
C GLU A 69 -5.47 5.18 3.36
N ALA A 70 -6.09 4.16 3.97
CA ALA A 70 -5.37 3.11 4.67
C ALA A 70 -4.49 2.28 3.72
N ALA A 71 -4.97 1.97 2.52
CA ALA A 71 -4.20 1.26 1.51
C ALA A 71 -2.98 2.09 1.06
N LEU A 72 -3.19 3.36 0.75
CA LEU A 72 -2.13 4.29 0.33
C LEU A 72 -1.06 4.50 1.41
N ARG A 73 -1.47 4.59 2.69
CA ARG A 73 -0.54 4.63 3.83
C ARG A 73 0.26 3.34 3.94
N THR A 74 -0.38 2.19 3.70
CA THR A 74 0.26 0.87 3.77
C THR A 74 1.30 0.71 2.66
N ILE A 75 1.01 1.12 1.42
CA ILE A 75 2.00 1.13 0.32
C ILE A 75 3.24 1.94 0.72
N GLY A 76 3.06 3.17 1.19
CA GLY A 76 4.20 4.00 1.61
C GLY A 76 4.97 3.41 2.80
N ARG A 77 4.34 2.58 3.64
CA ARG A 77 5.02 1.88 4.74
C ARG A 77 5.81 0.67 4.28
N ILE A 78 5.26 -0.11 3.36
CA ILE A 78 5.98 -1.22 2.73
C ILE A 78 7.22 -0.68 2.02
N ALA A 79 7.04 0.23 1.07
CA ALA A 79 8.14 0.80 0.27
C ALA A 79 9.27 1.37 1.16
N ARG A 80 8.91 2.10 2.22
CA ARG A 80 9.88 2.67 3.16
C ARG A 80 10.63 1.61 3.98
N SER A 81 9.96 0.52 4.36
CA SER A 81 10.52 -0.47 5.29
C SER A 81 11.29 -1.58 4.58
N THR A 82 10.94 -1.88 3.32
CA THR A 82 11.57 -2.94 2.51
C THR A 82 12.56 -2.41 1.47
N ALA A 83 12.74 -1.08 1.39
CA ALA A 83 13.50 -0.42 0.32
C ALA A 83 12.99 -0.76 -1.11
N TYR A 84 11.71 -1.09 -1.23
CA TYR A 84 11.04 -1.33 -2.51
C TYR A 84 10.63 0.00 -3.15
N VAL A 85 11.60 0.64 -3.81
CA VAL A 85 11.56 2.01 -4.36
C VAL A 85 11.88 1.93 -5.84
N VAL A 86 11.23 2.75 -6.69
CA VAL A 86 11.27 2.71 -8.17
C VAL A 86 10.69 1.44 -8.80
N ASP A 87 11.09 0.26 -8.33
CA ASP A 87 10.60 -1.03 -8.82
C ASP A 87 9.07 -1.21 -8.75
N PRO A 88 8.34 -0.65 -7.75
CA PRO A 88 6.88 -0.65 -7.78
C PRO A 88 6.26 -0.05 -9.06
N TYR A 89 6.93 0.91 -9.71
CA TYR A 89 6.45 1.48 -10.96
C TYR A 89 6.67 0.54 -12.16
N LYS A 90 7.65 -0.37 -12.08
CA LYS A 90 7.89 -1.39 -13.12
C LYS A 90 6.92 -2.56 -12.95
N ASP A 91 6.74 -3.01 -11.72
CA ASP A 91 5.88 -4.16 -11.41
C ASP A 91 4.38 -3.82 -11.50
N TYR A 92 4.04 -2.54 -11.27
CA TYR A 92 2.68 -2.00 -11.35
C TYR A 92 2.66 -0.70 -12.18
N PRO A 93 2.65 -0.79 -13.53
CA PRO A 93 2.75 0.38 -14.42
C PRO A 93 1.67 1.45 -14.17
N ASN A 94 0.46 1.04 -13.80
CA ASN A 94 -0.65 1.97 -13.55
C ASN A 94 -0.50 2.77 -12.23
N LEU A 95 0.42 2.37 -11.35
CA LEU A 95 0.55 2.95 -10.00
C LEU A 95 0.82 4.45 -10.04
N LEU A 96 1.71 4.90 -10.94
CA LEU A 96 2.07 6.31 -11.04
C LEU A 96 0.85 7.14 -11.47
N ASP A 97 0.14 6.69 -12.50
CA ASP A 97 -1.06 7.36 -12.99
C ASP A 97 -2.18 7.38 -11.95
N ASP A 98 -2.37 6.29 -11.22
CA ASP A 98 -3.34 6.21 -10.12
C ASP A 98 -3.02 7.21 -9.01
N LEU A 99 -1.75 7.33 -8.60
CA LEU A 99 -1.30 8.29 -7.59
C LEU A 99 -1.44 9.74 -8.07
N LEU A 100 -1.08 10.03 -9.32
CA LEU A 100 -1.25 11.35 -9.92
C LEU A 100 -2.73 11.72 -10.07
N ARG A 101 -3.58 10.75 -10.40
CA ARG A 101 -5.04 10.93 -10.43
C ARG A 101 -5.55 11.32 -9.05
N LEU A 102 -5.15 10.59 -8.00
CA LEU A 102 -5.55 10.93 -6.62
C LEU A 102 -5.15 12.35 -6.23
N LEU A 103 -4.00 12.86 -6.67
CA LEU A 103 -3.61 14.24 -6.41
C LEU A 103 -4.53 15.27 -7.08
N LYS A 104 -5.04 14.96 -8.27
CA LYS A 104 -5.89 15.85 -9.07
C LYS A 104 -7.37 15.76 -8.67
N THR A 105 -7.86 14.58 -8.32
CA THR A 105 -9.29 14.32 -8.14
C THR A 105 -9.75 14.38 -6.68
N GLU A 106 -8.87 14.15 -5.70
CA GLU A 106 -9.27 14.06 -4.30
C GLU A 106 -9.46 15.43 -3.63
N MET A 107 -10.68 15.68 -3.14
CA MET A 107 -11.00 16.89 -2.37
C MET A 107 -10.31 16.89 -1.00
N SER A 108 -10.12 15.71 -0.39
CA SER A 108 -9.50 15.56 0.93
C SER A 108 -8.03 15.99 0.94
N SER A 109 -7.72 17.03 1.71
CA SER A 109 -6.33 17.50 1.88
C SER A 109 -5.45 16.46 2.56
N ARG A 110 -6.02 15.62 3.43
CA ARG A 110 -5.33 14.52 4.11
C ARG A 110 -4.91 13.43 3.12
N MET A 111 -5.83 13.06 2.22
CA MET A 111 -5.56 12.08 1.16
C MET A 111 -4.47 12.58 0.21
N ARG A 112 -4.57 13.84 -0.24
CA ARG A 112 -3.55 14.47 -1.08
C ARG A 112 -2.17 14.48 -0.43
N ARG A 113 -2.07 14.90 0.84
CA ARG A 113 -0.79 14.86 1.58
C ARG A 113 -0.21 13.44 1.67
N GLN A 114 -1.07 12.45 1.88
CA GLN A 114 -0.64 11.07 1.95
C GLN A 114 -0.16 10.55 0.57
N ALA A 115 -0.80 10.94 -0.53
CA ALA A 115 -0.37 10.60 -1.88
C ALA A 115 0.98 11.24 -2.23
N ILE A 116 1.18 12.53 -1.93
CA ILE A 116 2.48 13.20 -2.10
C ILE A 116 3.56 12.47 -1.30
N LYS A 117 3.27 12.12 -0.05
CA LYS A 117 4.21 11.38 0.80
C LYS A 117 4.56 10.01 0.22
N THR A 118 3.58 9.28 -0.29
CA THR A 118 3.81 7.96 -0.89
C THR A 118 4.64 8.09 -2.18
N LEU A 119 4.34 9.05 -3.06
CA LEU A 119 5.16 9.34 -4.25
C LEU A 119 6.61 9.66 -3.87
N GLY A 120 6.82 10.51 -2.86
CA GLY A 120 8.15 10.84 -2.38
C GLY A 120 8.93 9.64 -1.81
N ILE A 121 8.23 8.68 -1.20
CA ILE A 121 8.85 7.44 -0.70
C ILE A 121 9.20 6.48 -1.84
N LEU A 122 8.33 6.35 -2.84
CA LEU A 122 8.54 5.50 -4.02
C LEU A 122 9.64 6.02 -4.94
N GLY A 123 10.05 7.28 -4.77
CA GLY A 123 11.14 7.89 -5.52
C GLY A 123 10.68 8.53 -6.82
N ALA A 124 11.54 9.38 -7.37
CA ALA A 124 11.34 9.96 -8.69
C ALA A 124 11.70 8.92 -9.76
N LEU A 125 10.84 8.81 -10.76
CA LEU A 125 11.05 7.97 -11.94
C LEU A 125 11.51 8.84 -13.10
N ASP A 126 12.47 8.35 -13.89
CA ASP A 126 12.94 9.04 -15.09
C ASP A 126 11.82 9.03 -16.17
N PRO A 127 11.39 10.19 -16.69
CA PRO A 127 10.37 10.27 -17.75
C PRO A 127 10.69 9.43 -18.99
N TYR A 128 11.97 9.16 -19.28
CA TYR A 128 12.35 8.32 -20.42
C TYR A 128 12.08 6.83 -20.19
N THR A 129 11.96 6.41 -18.93
CA THR A 129 11.71 5.01 -18.54
C THR A 129 10.22 4.67 -18.43
N HIS A 130 9.34 5.66 -18.45
CA HIS A 130 7.89 5.49 -18.32
C HIS A 130 7.19 6.15 -19.52
N LYS A 131 6.93 5.35 -20.56
CA LYS A 131 6.20 5.74 -21.78
C LYS A 131 4.93 4.94 -21.94
#